data_AF-A0A3P7JF56-F1
#
_entry.id   AF-A0A3P7JF56-F1
#
_cell.length_a   1.000
_cell.length_b   1.000
_cell.length_c   1.000
_cell.angle_alpha   90.00
_cell.angle_beta   90.00
_cell.angle_gamma   90.00
#
_symmetry.space_group_name_H-M   'P 1'
#
loop_
_entity.id
_entity.type
_entity.pdbx_description
1 polymer ?
#
loop_
_entity_poly.entity_id
_entity_poly.type
_entity_poly.pdbx_seq_one_letter_code
_entity_poly.pdbx_strand_id
1 'polypeptide(L)'
;MPLIKRAVSPVDVSRVKIPPEVTNGELQYVANSSLANLIRQLSSISKHAEHIFGEIYLEAMKLDHKSNTLEKRIANLTEKVSKLDSTNEQGEYELLLPSFHSTKNLYPIM
;
A
#
# COMPACT_ATOMS: atom_id res chain seq x y z
N MET A 1 -51.65 40.61 23.78
CA MET A 1 -50.98 39.42 23.21
C MET A 1 -52.03 38.37 22.87
N PRO A 2 -51.91 37.62 21.78
CA PRO A 2 -52.83 36.54 21.46
C PRO A 2 -52.64 35.37 22.43
N LEU A 3 -53.74 34.84 22.98
CA LEU A 3 -53.74 33.63 23.81
C LEU A 3 -53.52 32.39 22.95
N ILE A 4 -52.54 31.56 23.31
CA ILE A 4 -52.25 30.29 22.65
C ILE A 4 -53.45 29.36 22.89
N LYS A 5 -54.15 28.99 21.82
CA LYS A 5 -55.36 28.16 21.90
C LYS A 5 -55.08 26.65 21.91
N ARG A 6 -53.91 26.23 21.43
CA ARG A 6 -53.43 24.83 21.45
C ARG A 6 -51.91 24.80 21.56
N ALA A 7 -51.38 24.13 22.57
CA ALA A 7 -49.97 23.83 22.72
C ALA A 7 -49.75 22.35 22.38
N VAL A 8 -48.71 22.05 21.61
CA VAL A 8 -48.30 20.68 21.26
C VAL A 8 -46.90 20.47 21.81
N SER A 9 -46.71 19.39 22.58
CA SER A 9 -45.42 18.98 23.12
C SER A 9 -45.04 17.60 22.59
N PRO A 10 -43.75 17.34 22.33
CA PRO A 10 -43.28 16.00 22.03
C PRO A 10 -43.59 15.02 23.18
N VAL A 11 -43.95 13.79 22.83
CA VAL A 11 -44.13 12.67 23.76
C VAL A 11 -43.24 11.51 23.31
N ASP A 12 -42.87 10.61 24.22
CA ASP A 12 -42.06 9.42 23.95
C ASP A 12 -40.78 9.69 23.14
N VAL A 13 -40.10 10.79 23.44
CA VAL A 13 -38.93 11.28 22.67
C VAL A 13 -37.70 10.36 22.73
N SER A 14 -37.70 9.36 23.61
CA SER A 14 -36.63 8.37 23.75
C SER A 14 -37.20 6.99 24.01
N ARG A 15 -36.58 5.97 23.39
CA ARG A 15 -36.82 4.56 23.74
C ARG A 15 -36.06 4.11 24.99
N VAL A 16 -35.12 4.93 25.47
CA VAL A 16 -34.27 4.66 26.63
C VAL A 16 -34.59 5.66 27.73
N LYS A 17 -34.48 5.24 29.00
CA LYS A 17 -34.76 6.10 30.16
C LYS A 17 -33.92 7.39 30.10
N ILE A 18 -34.61 8.54 30.14
CA ILE A 18 -33.99 9.85 30.28
C ILE A 18 -33.76 10.11 31.78
N PRO A 19 -32.63 10.72 32.17
CA PRO A 19 -32.39 11.09 33.56
C PRO A 19 -33.50 12.01 34.09
N PRO A 20 -33.99 11.80 35.32
CA PRO A 20 -35.12 12.55 35.88
C PRO A 20 -34.82 14.05 36.08
N GLU A 21 -33.55 14.45 36.05
CA GLU A 21 -33.12 15.84 36.14
C GLU A 21 -33.46 16.66 34.87
N VAL A 22 -33.76 15.99 33.75
CA VAL A 22 -34.13 16.62 32.47
C VAL A 22 -35.64 16.68 32.34
N THR A 23 -36.25 17.84 32.65
CA THR A 23 -37.71 17.99 32.76
C THR A 23 -38.37 18.88 31.69
N ASN A 24 -37.59 19.63 30.91
CA ASN A 24 -38.07 20.56 29.86
C ASN A 24 -37.10 20.64 28.66
N GLY A 25 -36.34 19.57 28.42
CA GLY A 25 -35.22 19.54 27.48
C GLY A 25 -34.93 18.16 26.92
N GLU A 26 -35.88 17.24 27.03
CA GLU A 26 -35.74 15.82 26.73
C GLU A 26 -35.37 15.60 25.26
N LEU A 27 -36.02 16.31 24.33
CA LEU A 27 -35.69 16.23 22.91
C LEU A 27 -34.24 16.68 22.65
N GLN A 28 -33.83 17.80 23.24
CA GLN A 28 -32.47 18.32 23.10
C GLN A 28 -31.44 17.35 23.69
N TYR A 29 -31.76 16.76 24.84
CA TYR A 29 -30.92 15.76 25.50
C TYR A 29 -30.75 14.52 24.61
N VAL A 30 -31.84 13.97 24.08
CA VAL A 30 -31.80 12.78 23.22
C VAL A 30 -31.07 13.07 21.92
N ALA A 31 -31.29 14.24 21.31
CA ALA A 31 -30.57 14.66 20.11
C ALA A 31 -29.06 14.76 20.39
N ASN A 32 -28.66 15.43 21.48
CA ASN A 32 -27.25 15.57 21.84
C ASN A 32 -26.59 14.23 22.17
N SER A 33 -27.31 13.34 22.89
CA SER A 33 -26.85 11.98 23.17
C SER A 33 -26.65 11.17 21.88
N SER A 34 -27.58 11.31 20.92
CA SER A 34 -27.47 10.66 19.61
C SER A 34 -26.26 11.17 18.83
N LEU A 35 -26.03 12.48 18.81
CA LEU A 35 -24.84 13.07 18.18
C LEU A 35 -23.54 12.61 18.84
N ALA A 36 -23.47 12.60 20.17
CA ALA A 36 -22.31 12.11 20.91
C ALA A 36 -22.00 10.64 20.58
N ASN A 37 -23.04 9.80 20.48
CA ASN A 37 -22.88 8.41 20.08
C ASN A 37 -22.40 8.27 18.63
N LEU A 38 -22.92 9.08 17.70
CA LEU A 38 -22.45 9.11 16.31
C LEU A 38 -20.96 9.48 16.24
N ILE A 39 -20.52 10.49 17.00
CA ILE A 39 -19.11 10.88 17.07
C ILE A 39 -18.24 9.72 17.60
N ARG A 40 -18.68 9.02 18.64
CA ARG A 40 -17.96 7.84 19.17
C ARG A 40 -17.90 6.69 18.15
N GLN A 41 -18.99 6.45 17.43
CA GLN A 41 -19.04 5.43 16.38
C GLN A 41 -18.09 5.80 15.23
N LEU A 42 -18.08 7.05 14.77
CA LEU A 42 -17.17 7.53 13.75
C LEU A 42 -15.71 7.40 14.19
N SER A 43 -15.38 7.73 15.44
CA SER A 43 -14.04 7.51 15.99
C SER A 43 -13.64 6.03 15.99
N SER A 44 -14.56 5.13 16.37
CA SER A 44 -14.31 3.68 16.30
C SER A 44 -14.08 3.21 14.87
N ILE A 45 -14.83 3.74 13.90
CA ILE A 45 -14.66 3.42 12.48
C ILE A 45 -13.30 3.94 11.98
N SER A 46 -12.91 5.17 12.32
CA SER A 46 -11.61 5.72 11.94
C SER A 46 -10.46 4.87 12.46
N LYS A 47 -10.54 4.42 13.72
CA LYS A 47 -9.53 3.51 14.30
C LYS A 47 -9.48 2.16 13.57
N HIS A 48 -10.63 1.62 13.18
CA HIS A 48 -10.67 0.37 12.43
C HIS A 48 -10.09 0.54 11.01
N ALA A 49 -10.40 1.65 10.35
CA ALA A 49 -9.82 1.99 9.05
C ALA A 49 -8.30 2.13 9.12
N GLU A 50 -7.78 2.81 10.14
CA GLU A 50 -6.34 2.92 10.40
C GLU A 50 -5.68 1.54 10.52
N HIS A 51 -6.32 0.62 11.26
CA HIS A 51 -5.81 -0.74 11.39
C HIS A 51 -5.75 -1.48 10.04
N ILE A 52 -6.85 -1.48 9.28
CA ILE A 52 -6.93 -2.14 7.97
C ILE A 52 -5.88 -1.57 7.01
N PHE A 53 -5.81 -0.25 6.89
CA PHE A 53 -4.86 0.39 5.99
C PHE A 53 -3.40 0.22 6.46
N GLY A 54 -3.17 0.15 7.77
CA GLY A 54 -1.88 -0.21 8.34
C GLY A 54 -1.44 -1.62 7.95
N GLU A 55 -2.32 -2.61 8.05
CA GLU A 55 -2.03 -3.99 7.62
C GLU A 55 -1.74 -4.06 6.12
N ILE A 56 -2.57 -3.41 5.29
CA ILE A 56 -2.36 -3.34 3.83
C ILE A 56 -1.00 -2.70 3.51
N TYR A 57 -0.67 -1.60 4.17
CA TYR A 57 0.61 -0.91 3.98
C TYR A 57 1.80 -1.82 4.30
N LEU A 58 1.75 -2.54 5.43
CA LEU A 58 2.82 -3.47 5.81
C LEU A 58 2.98 -4.61 4.81
N GLU A 59 1.89 -5.17 4.31
CA GLU A 59 1.95 -6.21 3.26
C GLU A 59 2.49 -5.66 1.93
N ALA A 60 2.10 -4.43 1.55
CA ALA A 60 2.63 -3.77 0.36
C ALA A 60 4.14 -3.54 0.48
N MET A 61 4.64 -3.14 1.64
CA MET A 61 6.09 -2.97 1.89
C MET A 61 6.85 -4.29 1.81
N LYS A 62 6.28 -5.39 2.33
CA LYS A 62 6.86 -6.72 2.17
C LYS A 62 6.93 -7.13 0.70
N LEU A 63 5.88 -6.85 -0.06
CA LEU A 63 5.83 -7.15 -1.50
C LEU A 63 6.87 -6.34 -2.27
N ASP A 64 6.96 -5.03 -1.99
CA ASP A 64 7.95 -4.14 -2.59
C ASP A 64 9.39 -4.64 -2.35
N HIS A 65 9.72 -4.99 -1.11
CA HIS A 65 11.05 -5.53 -0.79
C HIS A 65 11.37 -6.83 -1.54
N LYS A 66 10.39 -7.74 -1.65
CA LYS A 66 10.54 -8.97 -2.43
C LYS A 66 10.70 -8.67 -3.91
N SER A 67 9.94 -7.71 -4.45
CA SER A 67 10.02 -7.27 -5.84
C SER A 67 11.40 -6.70 -6.16
N ASN A 68 11.90 -5.78 -5.34
CA ASN A 68 13.23 -5.20 -5.46
C ASN A 68 14.35 -6.25 -5.39
N THR A 69 14.21 -7.24 -4.51
CA THR A 69 15.16 -8.37 -4.44
C THR A 69 15.13 -9.21 -5.72
N LEU A 70 13.93 -9.47 -6.26
CA LEU A 70 13.76 -10.22 -7.50
C LEU A 70 14.32 -9.45 -8.70
N GLU A 71 14.08 -8.14 -8.78
CA GLU A 71 14.60 -7.26 -9.82
C GLU A 71 16.13 -7.31 -9.89
N LYS A 72 16.81 -7.23 -8.74
CA LYS A 72 18.28 -7.38 -8.68
C LYS A 72 18.74 -8.74 -9.18
N ARG A 73 18.01 -9.81 -8.84
CA ARG A 73 18.34 -11.17 -9.31
C ARG A 73 18.15 -11.29 -10.83
N ILE A 74 17.09 -10.69 -11.37
CA ILE A 74 16.83 -10.64 -12.81
C ILE A 74 17.96 -9.88 -13.51
N ALA A 75 18.30 -8.68 -13.04
CA ALA A 75 19.39 -7.88 -13.62
C ALA A 75 20.72 -8.65 -13.66
N ASN A 76 21.09 -9.28 -12.54
CA ASN A 76 22.30 -10.11 -12.47
C ASN A 76 22.25 -11.31 -13.43
N LEU A 77 21.09 -11.94 -13.57
CA LEU A 77 20.93 -13.08 -14.49
C LEU A 77 21.02 -12.61 -15.94
N THR A 78 20.35 -11.52 -16.30
CA THR A 78 20.41 -10.90 -17.63
C THR A 78 21.84 -10.55 -18.02
N GLU A 79 22.61 -9.95 -17.10
CA GLU A 79 24.03 -9.63 -17.34
C GLU A 79 24.84 -10.91 -17.60
N LYS A 80 24.63 -11.97 -16.80
CA LYS A 80 25.33 -13.25 -16.99
C LYS A 80 24.98 -13.92 -18.31
N VAL A 81 23.70 -13.92 -18.70
CA VAL A 81 23.24 -14.49 -19.97
C VAL A 81 23.85 -13.73 -21.15
N SER A 82 23.79 -12.40 -21.14
CA SER A 82 24.39 -11.57 -22.20
C SER A 82 25.90 -11.81 -22.36
N LYS A 83 26.63 -11.99 -21.27
CA LYS A 83 28.07 -12.35 -21.31
C LYS A 83 28.32 -13.74 -21.89
N LEU A 84 27.48 -14.72 -21.55
CA LEU A 84 27.58 -16.07 -22.10
C LEU A 84 27.34 -16.06 -23.61
N ASP A 85 26.32 -15.36 -24.09
CA ASP A 85 26.04 -15.21 -25.53
C ASP A 85 27.23 -14.59 -26.26
N SER A 86 27.79 -13.50 -25.72
CA SER A 86 28.97 -12.82 -26.29
C SER A 86 30.22 -13.72 -26.37
N THR A 87 30.42 -14.55 -25.34
CA THR A 87 31.56 -15.49 -25.29
C THR A 87 31.37 -16.63 -26.30
N ASN A 88 30.14 -17.11 -26.46
CA ASN A 88 29.80 -18.17 -27.39
C ASN A 88 29.99 -17.71 -28.85
N GLU A 89 29.58 -16.49 -29.17
CA GLU A 89 29.82 -15.86 -30.49
C GLU A 89 31.33 -15.69 -30.75
N GLN A 90 32.11 -15.20 -29.79
CA GLN A 90 33.57 -15.04 -29.95
C GLN A 90 34.29 -16.37 -30.20
N GLY A 91 33.94 -17.44 -29.47
CA GLY A 91 34.52 -18.76 -29.69
C GLY A 91 34.17 -19.34 -31.07
N GLU A 92 32.97 -19.04 -31.58
CA GLU A 92 32.56 -19.42 -32.94
C GLU A 92 33.38 -18.66 -34.00
N TYR A 93 33.63 -17.36 -33.82
CA TYR A 93 34.52 -16.60 -34.71
C TYR A 93 35.99 -17.07 -34.63
N GLU A 94 36.48 -17.44 -33.46
CA GLU A 94 37.87 -17.90 -33.26
C GLU A 94 38.10 -19.29 -33.87
N LEU A 95 37.08 -20.17 -33.87
CA LEU A 95 37.09 -21.44 -34.59
C LEU A 95 37.02 -21.28 -36.11
N LEU A 96 36.49 -20.17 -36.61
CA LEU A 96 36.41 -19.84 -38.04
C LEU A 96 37.67 -19.13 -38.57
N LEU A 97 38.54 -18.60 -37.70
CA LEU A 97 39.80 -17.99 -38.11
C LEU A 97 40.92 -19.06 -38.16
N PRO A 98 41.59 -19.28 -39.32
CA PRO A 98 42.73 -20.18 -39.39
C PRO A 98 43.82 -19.70 -38.43
N SER A 99 44.35 -20.60 -37.61
CA SER A 99 45.41 -20.32 -36.65
C SER A 99 46.69 -19.83 -37.36
N PHE A 100 46.84 -18.51 -37.54
CA PHE A 100 48.09 -17.91 -37.98
C PHE A 100 49.10 -17.92 -36.82
N HIS A 101 49.72 -19.07 -36.58
CA HIS A 101 50.97 -19.12 -35.83
C HIS A 101 52.08 -18.56 -36.73
N SER A 102 52.45 -17.31 -36.46
CA SER A 102 53.64 -16.68 -37.03
C SER A 102 54.88 -17.44 -36.57
N THR A 103 55.36 -18.36 -37.42
CA THR A 103 56.66 -19.01 -37.24
C THR A 103 57.74 -17.95 -37.45
N LYS A 104 58.28 -17.43 -36.36
CA LYS A 104 59.59 -16.80 -36.32
C LYS A 104 60.62 -17.86 -36.74
N ASN A 105 60.99 -17.90 -38.02
CA ASN A 105 62.18 -18.60 -38.48
C ASN A 105 62.91 -17.76 -39.54
N LEU A 106 63.89 -17.02 -39.03
CA LEU A 106 65.29 -16.97 -39.47
C LEU A 106 65.57 -17.07 -40.98
N TYR A 107 66.04 -15.96 -41.58
CA TYR A 107 67.21 -15.97 -42.46
C TYR A 107 67.99 -14.65 -42.29
N PRO A 108 69.30 -14.67 -42.02
CA PRO A 108 70.17 -13.52 -42.25
C PRO A 108 70.62 -13.56 -43.72
N ILE A 109 70.48 -12.45 -44.43
CA ILE A 109 71.16 -12.24 -45.71
C ILE A 109 72.00 -10.99 -45.56
N MET A 110 73.29 -11.16 -45.89
CA MET A 110 74.39 -10.20 -45.87
C MET A 110 74.09 -8.88 -46.56
#